data_AF-R9M3E1-F1
#
_entry.id   AF-R9M3E1-F1
#
_cell.length_a   1.000
_cell.length_b   1.000
_cell.length_c   1.000
_cell.angle_alpha   90.00
_cell.angle_beta   90.00
_cell.angle_gamma   90.00
#
_symmetry.space_group_name_H-M   'P 1'
#
loop_
_entity.id
_entity.type
_entity.pdbx_description
1 polymer ?
#
loop_
_entity_poly.entity_id
_entity_poly.type
_entity_poly.pdbx_seq_one_letter_code
_entity_poly.pdbx_strand_id
1 'polypeptide(L)'
;MQVYPLAQDYIANPEKLENIWVYDDEFAKGMLHIEGEEVIELYVDSFFQNRGIGAKLIEFGIQTFHVLKLFVLKKYQCNQILTASWVFADT
;
A
#
# COMPACT_ATOMS: atom_id res chain seq x y z
N MET A 1 15.45 11.96 8.13
CA MET A 1 14.91 12.33 6.80
C MET A 1 14.20 13.66 6.93
N GLN A 2 14.38 14.58 5.99
CA GLN A 2 13.80 15.92 6.04
C GLN A 2 12.59 15.97 5.09
N VAL A 3 11.43 16.40 5.58
CA VAL A 3 10.15 16.32 4.86
C VAL A 3 10.03 17.40 3.77
N TYR A 4 10.63 18.58 4.00
CA TYR A 4 10.44 19.75 3.14
C TYR A 4 10.95 19.56 1.69
N PRO A 5 12.16 19.04 1.45
CA PRO A 5 12.64 18.80 0.08
C PRO A 5 11.78 17.77 -0.67
N LEU A 6 11.30 16.74 0.03
CA LEU A 6 10.44 15.71 -0.55
C LEU A 6 9.08 16.28 -0.94
N ALA A 7 8.48 17.11 -0.08
CA ALA A 7 7.22 17.78 -0.40
C ALA A 7 7.36 18.72 -1.61
N GLN A 8 8.46 19.46 -1.71
CA GLN A 8 8.75 20.30 -2.88
C GLN A 8 8.88 19.47 -4.16
N ASP A 9 9.53 18.31 -4.07
CA ASP A 9 9.69 17.40 -5.20
C ASP A 9 8.34 16.87 -5.71
N TYR A 10 7.42 16.49 -4.82
CA TYR A 10 6.06 16.08 -5.22
C TYR A 10 5.23 17.22 -5.81
N ILE A 11 5.42 18.45 -5.35
CA ILE A 11 4.75 19.63 -5.93
C ILE A 11 5.29 19.93 -7.34
N ALA A 12 6.59 19.77 -7.54
CA ALA A 12 7.25 20.01 -8.82
C ALA A 12 6.98 18.90 -9.84
N ASN A 13 6.79 17.66 -9.38
CA ASN A 13 6.68 16.46 -10.18
C ASN A 13 5.39 15.69 -9.81
N PRO A 14 4.21 16.18 -10.23
CA PRO A 14 2.93 15.58 -9.88
C PRO A 14 2.76 14.16 -10.42
N GLU A 15 3.51 13.78 -11.46
CA GLU A 15 3.54 12.42 -12.01
C GLU A 15 4.02 11.38 -10.98
N LYS A 16 4.79 11.80 -9.97
CA LYS A 16 5.21 10.90 -8.87
C LYS A 16 4.07 10.49 -7.95
N LEU A 17 2.95 11.20 -8.00
CA LEU A 17 1.73 10.87 -7.28
C LEU A 17 0.76 10.06 -8.14
N GLU A 18 1.09 9.83 -9.41
CA GLU A 18 0.33 8.91 -10.24
C GLU A 18 0.38 7.52 -9.61
N ASN A 19 -0.75 6.82 -9.68
CA ASN A 19 -0.93 5.49 -9.12
C ASN A 19 -0.80 5.38 -7.58
N ILE A 20 -0.79 6.50 -6.86
CA ILE A 20 -0.93 6.53 -5.40
C ILE A 20 -2.41 6.71 -5.01
N TRP A 21 -2.90 5.78 -4.22
CA TRP A 21 -4.27 5.72 -3.74
C TRP A 21 -4.30 5.86 -2.23
N VAL A 22 -5.24 6.65 -1.72
CA VAL A 22 -5.36 6.94 -0.28
C VAL A 22 -6.70 6.44 0.22
N TYR A 23 -6.69 5.71 1.33
CA TYR A 23 -7.89 5.39 2.07
C TYR A 23 -8.24 6.58 2.97
N ASP A 24 -9.29 7.30 2.60
CA ASP A 24 -9.80 8.45 3.35
C ASP A 24 -11.16 8.12 3.98
N ASP A 25 -11.28 8.40 5.27
CA ASP A 25 -12.49 8.23 6.08
C ASP A 25 -12.45 9.26 7.20
N GLU A 26 -12.78 10.51 6.84
CA GLU A 26 -12.57 11.80 7.54
C GLU A 26 -11.15 12.37 7.46
N PHE A 27 -10.16 11.50 7.37
CA PHE A 27 -8.76 11.82 7.09
C PHE A 27 -8.04 10.59 6.53
N ALA A 28 -6.86 10.80 5.92
CA ALA A 28 -6.05 9.74 5.34
C ALA A 28 -5.57 8.73 6.41
N LYS A 29 -5.98 7.46 6.27
CA LYS A 29 -5.63 6.37 7.20
C LYS A 29 -4.57 5.41 6.65
N GLY A 30 -4.39 5.41 5.34
CA GLY A 30 -3.41 4.58 4.67
C GLY A 30 -3.26 4.96 3.21
N MET A 31 -2.17 4.49 2.61
CA MET A 31 -1.83 4.73 1.21
C MET A 31 -1.37 3.43 0.55
N LEU A 32 -1.59 3.37 -0.76
CA LEU A 32 -1.25 2.26 -1.62
C LEU A 32 -0.67 2.83 -2.92
N HIS A 33 0.57 2.47 -3.24
CA HIS A 33 1.21 2.81 -4.51
C HIS A 33 1.33 1.55 -5.36
N ILE A 34 0.75 1.59 -6.57
CA ILE A 34 0.76 0.48 -7.52
C ILE A 34 1.52 0.90 -8.77
N GLU A 35 2.34 0.03 -9.32
CA GLU A 35 2.91 0.22 -10.65
C GLU A 35 2.64 -1.04 -11.49
N GLY A 36 1.89 -0.88 -12.58
CA GLY A 36 1.42 -2.01 -13.37
C GLY A 36 0.58 -2.99 -12.54
N GLU A 37 1.07 -4.22 -12.37
CA GLU A 37 0.41 -5.30 -11.62
C GLU A 37 1.07 -5.56 -10.25
N GLU A 38 1.84 -4.60 -9.73
CA GLU A 38 2.63 -4.77 -8.50
C GLU A 38 2.32 -3.67 -7.47
N VAL A 39 2.12 -4.05 -6.21
CA VAL A 39 2.12 -3.08 -5.11
C VAL A 39 3.56 -2.72 -4.78
N ILE A 40 3.91 -1.44 -4.95
CA ILE A 40 5.23 -0.88 -4.66
C ILE A 40 5.33 -0.46 -3.20
N GLU A 41 4.28 0.20 -2.69
CA GLU A 41 4.25 0.70 -1.32
C GLU A 41 2.85 0.52 -0.72
N LEU A 42 2.79 -0.01 0.50
CA LEU A 42 1.57 -0.10 1.28
C LEU A 42 1.87 0.38 2.69
N TYR A 43 1.19 1.44 3.09
CA TYR A 43 1.33 2.01 4.42
C TYR A 43 -0.05 2.22 5.04
N VAL A 44 -0.18 1.81 6.30
CA VAL A 44 -1.37 2.05 7.13
C VAL A 44 -0.88 2.65 8.43
N ASP A 45 -1.49 3.75 8.84
CA ASP A 45 -1.12 4.41 10.09
C ASP A 45 -1.30 3.45 11.27
N SER A 46 -0.33 3.45 12.20
CA SER A 46 -0.29 2.52 13.33
C SER A 46 -1.52 2.64 14.24
N PHE A 47 -2.14 3.82 14.29
CA PHE A 47 -3.35 4.06 15.07
C PHE A 47 -4.57 3.27 14.56
N PHE A 48 -4.59 2.89 13.27
CA PHE A 48 -5.66 2.11 12.66
C PHE A 48 -5.27 0.65 12.36
N GLN A 49 -4.16 0.17 12.93
CA GLN A 49 -3.81 -1.25 12.83
C GLN A 49 -4.95 -2.13 13.41
N ASN A 50 -5.07 -3.34 12.87
CA ASN A 50 -6.13 -4.31 13.19
C ASN A 50 -7.57 -3.90 12.83
N ARG A 51 -7.76 -2.83 12.04
CA ARG A 51 -9.08 -2.45 11.50
C ARG A 51 -9.36 -2.94 10.07
N GLY A 52 -8.47 -3.78 9.53
CA GLY A 52 -8.61 -4.32 8.15
C GLY A 52 -8.38 -3.31 7.03
N ILE A 53 -7.85 -2.11 7.31
CA ILE A 53 -7.62 -1.07 6.28
C ILE A 53 -6.63 -1.53 5.21
N GLY A 54 -5.54 -2.18 5.63
CA GLY A 54 -4.57 -2.73 4.69
C GLY A 54 -5.17 -3.79 3.76
N ALA A 55 -6.08 -4.63 4.27
CA ALA A 55 -6.79 -5.61 3.46
C ALA A 55 -7.70 -4.92 2.42
N LYS A 56 -8.44 -3.89 2.82
CA LYS A 56 -9.28 -3.10 1.89
C LYS A 56 -8.47 -2.43 0.78
N LEU A 57 -7.29 -1.89 1.11
CA LEU A 57 -6.39 -1.29 0.12
C LEU A 57 -5.91 -2.35 -0.88
N ILE A 58 -5.51 -3.53 -0.40
CA ILE A 58 -5.07 -4.64 -1.28
C ILE A 58 -6.24 -5.13 -2.16
N GLU A 59 -7.42 -5.33 -1.59
CA GLU A 59 -8.62 -5.74 -2.33
C GLU A 59 -8.94 -4.74 -3.45
N PHE A 60 -8.88 -3.44 -3.15
CA PHE A 60 -9.04 -2.39 -4.14
C PHE A 60 -8.00 -2.48 -5.26
N GLY A 61 -6.72 -2.74 -4.90
CA GLY A 61 -5.63 -2.94 -5.86
C GLY A 61 -5.87 -4.13 -6.79
N ILE A 62 -6.31 -5.27 -6.24
CA ILE A 62 -6.61 -6.48 -7.01
C ILE A 62 -7.81 -6.25 -7.95
N GLN A 63 -8.89 -5.66 -7.44
CA GLN A 63 -10.13 -5.50 -8.21
C GLN A 63 -10.00 -4.45 -9.33
N THR A 64 -9.27 -3.37 -9.07
CA THR A 64 -9.17 -2.25 -10.02
C THR A 64 -8.00 -2.39 -10.98
N PHE A 65 -6.86 -2.88 -10.49
CA PHE A 65 -5.58 -2.90 -11.23
C PHE A 65 -5.05 -4.31 -11.49
N HIS A 66 -5.77 -5.37 -11.10
CA HIS A 66 -5.35 -6.76 -11.28
C HIS A 66 -3.97 -7.05 -10.68
N VAL A 67 -3.67 -6.43 -9.53
CA VAL A 67 -2.38 -6.62 -8.88
C VAL A 67 -2.15 -8.08 -8.49
N LEU A 68 -1.00 -8.63 -8.87
CA LEU A 68 -0.63 -10.02 -8.64
C LEU A 68 0.50 -10.18 -7.62
N LYS A 69 1.26 -9.11 -7.36
CA LYS A 69 2.48 -9.17 -6.56
C LYS A 69 2.49 -8.09 -5.48
N LEU A 70 2.82 -8.51 -4.26
CA LEU A 70 3.09 -7.65 -3.12
C LEU A 70 4.39 -8.11 -2.47
N PHE A 71 5.39 -7.24 -2.45
CA PHE A 71 6.65 -7.51 -1.77
C PHE A 71 6.60 -6.93 -0.35
N VAL A 72 6.87 -7.76 0.66
CA VAL A 72 6.89 -7.33 2.06
C VAL A 72 8.28 -7.57 2.63
N LEU A 73 8.91 -6.49 3.10
CA LEU A 73 10.17 -6.57 3.82
C LEU A 73 9.90 -6.64 5.32
N LYS A 74 10.02 -7.83 5.90
CA LYS A 74 9.93 -8.01 7.35
C LYS A 74 11.30 -7.76 7.98
N LYS A 75 11.41 -6.72 8.82
CA LYS A 75 12.61 -6.52 9.63
C LYS A 75 12.63 -7.60 10.72
N TYR A 76 13.58 -8.52 10.59
CA TYR A 76 13.79 -9.77 11.34
C TYR A 76 12.97 -10.99 10.86
N GLN A 77 13.67 -11.80 10.05
CA GLN A 77 13.39 -13.14 9.52
C GLN A 77 12.46 -13.28 8.29
N CYS A 78 13.10 -13.84 7.24
CA CYS A 78 12.64 -14.41 5.98
C CYS A 78 11.88 -13.49 5.00
N ASN A 79 12.52 -13.18 3.86
CA ASN A 79 11.86 -12.67 2.67
C ASN A 79 10.77 -13.68 2.25
N GLN A 80 9.51 -13.30 2.36
CA GLN A 80 8.40 -14.08 1.82
C GLN A 80 7.77 -13.27 0.70
N ILE A 81 7.82 -13.81 -0.52
CA ILE A 81 6.90 -13.36 -1.57
C ILE A 81 5.54 -13.86 -1.13
N LEU A 82 4.66 -12.96 -0.69
CA LEU A 82 3.26 -13.29 -0.50
C LEU A 82 2.65 -13.27 -1.91
N THR A 83 2.73 -14.40 -2.62
CA THR A 83 1.78 -14.64 -3.69
C THR A 83 0.41 -14.69 -3.03
N ALA A 84 -0.53 -13.86 -3.50
CA ALA A 84 -1.90 -13.89 -3.05
C ALA A 84 -2.55 -15.22 -3.50
N SER A 85 -2.19 -16.31 -2.85
CA SER A 85 -2.93 -17.56 -2.89
C SER A 85 -3.88 -17.53 -1.70
N TRP A 86 -5.17 -17.41 -2.00
CA TRP A 86 -6.25 -17.41 -1.04
C TRP A 86 -6.14 -18.64 -0.12
N VAL A 87 -5.63 -18.45 1.10
CA VAL A 87 -5.92 -19.37 2.19
C VAL A 87 -7.10 -18.75 2.93
N PHE A 88 -8.31 -19.14 2.52
CA PHE A 88 -9.49 -18.99 3.36
C PHE A 88 -9.20 -19.78 4.65
N ALA A 89 -8.82 -19.08 5.72
CA ALA A 89 -8.89 -19.65 7.05
C ALA A 89 -10.33 -19.45 7.53
N ASP A 90 -11.19 -20.39 7.18
CA ASP A 90 -12.44 -20.60 7.93
C ASP A 90 -12.05 -20.99 9.37
N THR A 91 -12.33 -20.13 10.35
CA THR A 91 -12.92 -20.49 11.65
C THR A 91 -13.41 -19.22 12.35
#